data_AF-A0A0C3QB96-F1
#
_entry.id   AF-A0A0C3QB96-F1
#
_cell.length_a   1.000
_cell.length_b   1.000
_cell.length_c   1.000
_cell.angle_alpha   90.00
_cell.angle_beta   90.00
_cell.angle_gamma   90.00
#
_symmetry.space_group_name_H-M   'P 1'
#
loop_
_entity.id
_entity.type
_entity.pdbx_description
1 polymer ?
#
loop_
_entity_poly.entity_id
_entity_poly.type
_entity_poly.pdbx_seq_one_letter_code
_entity_poly.pdbx_strand_id
1 'polypeptide(L)' 'MKHLIHLDGGGVRGLISLLILDRMMKRLPNPNAKPCDYFDLIGGTSTGGLIAIMLGRLRMSVQECIQVYENLARRIFQ' A
#
# COMPACT_ATOMS: atom_id res chain seq x y z
N MET A 1 8.51 17.21 -9.37
CA MET A 1 8.25 17.13 -7.92
C MET A 1 8.58 15.72 -7.48
N LYS A 2 9.24 15.53 -6.33
CA LYS A 2 9.62 14.20 -5.83
C LYS A 2 8.73 13.85 -4.64
N HIS A 3 7.76 12.95 -4.83
CA HIS A 3 6.88 12.49 -3.75
C HIS A 3 7.34 11.12 -3.22
N LEU A 4 7.46 11.01 -1.91
CA LEU A 4 7.82 9.78 -1.22
C LEU A 4 6.71 9.39 -0.25
N ILE A 5 6.43 8.09 -0.18
CA ILE A 5 5.65 7.49 0.90
C ILE A 5 6.49 6.41 1.61
N HIS A 6 6.42 6.41 2.93
CA HIS A 6 6.97 5.35 3.77
C HIS A 6 5.85 4.65 4.54
N LEU A 7 5.89 3.32 4.57
CA LEU A 7 4.92 2.48 5.24
C LEU A 7 5.59 1.70 6.37
N ASP A 8 5.18 1.99 7.60
CA ASP A 8 5.72 1.33 8.77
C ASP A 8 5.32 -0.15 8.86
N GLY A 9 6.12 -0.92 9.60
CA GLY A 9 5.77 -2.27 10.00
C GLY A 9 4.66 -2.26 11.06
N GLY A 10 3.84 -3.31 11.10
CA GLY A 10 2.74 -3.35 12.08
C GLY A 10 2.00 -4.69 12.22
N GLY A 11 2.40 -5.73 11.49
CA GLY A 11 1.64 -6.98 11.44
C GLY A 11 0.28 -6.75 10.78
N VAL A 12 -0.79 -7.37 11.27
CA VAL A 12 -2.17 -7.17 10.77
C VAL A 12 -2.56 -5.69 10.71
N ARG A 13 -2.01 -4.82 11.59
CA ARG A 13 -2.30 -3.38 11.63
C ARG A 13 -1.84 -2.61 10.39
N GLY A 14 -1.00 -3.19 9.53
CA GLY A 14 -0.65 -2.61 8.23
C GLY A 14 -1.86 -2.34 7.32
N LEU A 15 -2.98 -3.02 7.57
CA LEU A 15 -4.26 -2.75 6.90
C LEU A 15 -4.75 -1.31 7.14
N ILE A 16 -4.50 -0.73 8.32
CA ILE A 16 -4.90 0.65 8.65
C ILE A 16 -4.19 1.64 7.72
N SER A 17 -2.88 1.46 7.52
CA SER A 17 -2.08 2.30 6.61
C SER A 17 -2.59 2.23 5.17
N LEU A 18 -3.00 1.04 4.71
CA LEU A 18 -3.60 0.84 3.39
C LEU A 18 -4.96 1.54 3.25
N LEU A 19 -5.81 1.51 4.28
CA LEU A 19 -7.11 2.20 4.27
C LEU A 19 -6.97 3.72 4.26
N ILE A 20 -5.98 4.25 4.99
CA ILE A 20 -5.65 5.69 4.94
C ILE A 20 -5.17 6.05 3.54
N LEU A 21 -4.26 5.26 2.96
CA LEU A 21 -3.76 5.47 1.61
C LEU A 21 -4.87 5.41 0.57
N ASP A 22 -5.79 4.44 0.67
CA ASP A 22 -6.95 4.30 -0.22
C ASP A 22 -7.80 5.58 -0.20
N ARG A 23 -8.06 6.11 1.00
CA ARG A 23 -8.83 7.34 1.17
C ARG A 23 -8.11 8.57 0.63
N MET A 24 -6.78 8.61 0.70
CA MET A 24 -5.98 9.67 0.08
C MET A 24 -6.02 9.58 -1.45
N MET A 25 -5.80 8.39 -2.01
CA MET A 25 -5.82 8.16 -3.46
C MET A 25 -7.19 8.47 -4.07
N LYS A 26 -8.28 8.15 -3.38
CA LYS A 26 -9.66 8.48 -3.81
C LYS A 26 -9.97 9.97 -3.90
N ARG A 27 -9.14 10.84 -3.31
CA ARG A 27 -9.29 12.31 -3.44
C ARG A 27 -8.58 12.86 -4.67
N LEU A 28 -7.84 12.05 -5.40
CA LEU A 28 -7.12 12.47 -6.59
C LEU A 28 -8.09 12.59 -7.78
N PRO A 29 -7.80 13.48 -8.75
CA PRO A 29 -8.67 13.67 -9.92
C PRO A 29 -8.84 12.40 -10.77
N ASN A 30 -7.82 11.53 -10.78
CA ASN A 30 -7.88 10.25 -11.48
C ASN A 30 -8.26 9.14 -10.48
N PRO A 31 -9.46 8.56 -10.56
CA PRO A 31 -9.90 7.50 -9.66
C PRO A 31 -9.20 6.15 -9.89
N ASN A 32 -8.60 5.96 -11.06
CA ASN A 32 -7.90 4.71 -11.44
C ASN A 32 -6.39 4.79 -11.19
N ALA A 33 -5.92 5.88 -10.60
CA ALA A 33 -4.50 6.11 -10.45
C ALA A 33 -3.91 5.22 -9.36
N LYS A 34 -2.71 4.69 -9.64
CA LYS A 34 -2.01 3.80 -8.73
C LYS A 34 -1.01 4.58 -7.89
N PRO A 35 -0.64 4.10 -6.69
CA PRO A 35 0.37 4.79 -5.88
C PRO A 35 1.70 5.02 -6.62
N CYS A 36 2.12 4.07 -7.46
CA CYS A 36 3.33 4.21 -8.29
C CYS A 36 3.26 5.30 -9.37
N ASP A 37 2.08 5.85 -9.65
CA ASP A 37 1.91 6.95 -10.61
C ASP A 37 2.09 8.33 -9.93
N TYR A 38 2.07 8.39 -8.59
CA TYR A 38 2.18 9.62 -7.80
C TYR A 38 3.44 9.68 -6.95
N PHE A 39 3.90 8.53 -6.44
CA PHE A 39 5.06 8.44 -5.57
C PHE A 39 6.25 7.91 -6.36
N ASP A 40 7.29 8.74 -6.50
CA ASP A 40 8.56 8.37 -7.14
C ASP A 40 9.32 7.32 -6.34
N LEU A 41 9.10 7.28 -5.02
CA LEU A 41 9.70 6.30 -4.13
C LEU A 41 8.68 5.83 -3.09
N ILE A 42 8.47 4.52 -3.06
CA ILE A 42 7.60 3.81 -2.10
C ILE A 42 8.52 2.93 -1.27
N GLY A 43 8.65 3.26 0.02
CA GLY A 43 9.45 2.50 0.98
C GLY A 43 8.60 1.91 2.10
N GLY A 44 9.15 0.94 2.80
CA GLY A 44 8.53 0.43 4.01
C GLY A 44 9.37 -0.63 4.72
N THR A 45 9.04 -0.88 5.99
CA THR A 45 9.78 -1.81 6.87
C THR A 45 8.87 -2.97 7.30
N SER A 46 9.39 -4.20 7.36
CA SER A 46 8.62 -5.39 7.74
C SER A 46 7.36 -5.56 6.86
N THR A 47 6.16 -5.65 7.44
CA THR A 47 4.91 -5.71 6.67
C THR A 47 4.71 -4.51 5.75
N GLY A 48 5.19 -3.33 6.13
CA GLY A 48 5.18 -2.14 5.26
C GLY A 48 6.08 -2.31 4.04
N GLY A 49 7.16 -3.09 4.14
CA GLY A 49 8.02 -3.45 3.00
C GLY A 49 7.32 -4.36 1.99
N LEU A 50 6.52 -5.33 2.47
CA LEU A 50 5.68 -6.16 1.60
C LEU A 50 4.65 -5.29 0.85
N ILE A 51 4.02 -4.33 1.56
CA ILE A 51 3.09 -3.38 0.95
C ILE A 51 3.81 -2.49 -0.07
N ALA A 52 5.00 -1.99 0.23
CA ALA A 52 5.80 -1.19 -0.69
C ALA A 52 6.12 -1.95 -1.99
N ILE A 53 6.45 -3.24 -1.91
CA ILE A 53 6.66 -4.09 -3.08
C ILE A 53 5.37 -4.24 -3.90
N MET A 54 4.23 -4.50 -3.25
CA MET A 54 2.93 -4.65 -3.93
C MET A 54 2.51 -3.38 -4.67
N LEU A 55 2.59 -2.23 -4.01
CA LEU A 55 2.14 -0.95 -4.58
C LEU A 55 3.14 -0.37 -5.58
N GLY A 56 4.45 -0.48 -5.31
CA GLY A 56 5.50 0.09 -6.14
C GLY A 56 5.94 -0.85 -7.25
N ARG A 57 6.48 -2.02 -6.89
CA ARG A 57 7.11 -2.93 -7.86
C ARG A 57 6.09 -3.71 -8.67
N LEU A 58 5.04 -4.23 -8.03
CA LEU A 58 3.98 -4.99 -8.69
C LEU A 58 2.89 -4.09 -9.28
N ARG A 59 2.95 -2.77 -9.01
CA ARG A 59 2.00 -1.76 -9.51
C ARG A 59 0.55 -2.17 -9.25
N MET A 60 0.27 -2.70 -8.07
CA MET A 60 -1.10 -2.97 -7.63
C MET A 60 -1.82 -1.65 -7.32
N SER A 61 -3.11 -1.62 -7.58
CA SER A 61 -4.00 -0.65 -6.94
C SER A 61 -4.02 -0.85 -5.43
N VAL A 62 -4.49 0.16 -4.68
CA VAL A 62 -4.59 0.04 -3.23
C VAL A 62 -5.57 -1.06 -2.82
N GLN A 63 -6.66 -1.23 -3.59
CA GLN A 63 -7.71 -2.20 -3.35
C GLN A 63 -7.24 -3.63 -3.59
N GLU A 64 -6.50 -3.87 -4.69
CA GLU A 64 -5.85 -5.16 -4.92
C GLU A 64 -4.87 -5.49 -3.78
N CYS A 65 -4.07 -4.50 -3.37
CA CYS A 65 -3.13 -4.68 -2.27
C CYS A 65 -3.82 -5.00 -0.94
N ILE A 66 -4.95 -4.36 -0.63
CA ILE A 66 -5.77 -4.67 0.54
C ILE A 66 -6.22 -6.13 0.50
N GLN A 67 -6.82 -6.56 -0.62
CA GLN A 67 -7.35 -7.91 -0.75
C GLN A 67 -6.25 -8.99 -0.59
N VAL A 68 -5.09 -8.77 -1.21
CA VAL A 68 -3.93 -9.67 -1.09
C VAL A 68 -3.39 -9.66 0.34
N TYR A 69 -3.27 -8.48 0.96
CA TYR A 69 -2.75 -8.34 2.32
C TYR A 69 -3.65 -9.01 3.36
N GLU A 70 -4.97 -8.91 3.25
CA GLU A 70 -5.91 -9.61 4.13
C GLU A 70 -5.78 -11.13 4.02
N ASN A 71 -5.62 -11.64 2.80
CA ASN A 71 -5.40 -13.07 2.57
C ASN A 71 -4.06 -13.54 3.15
N LEU A 72 -3.01 -12.74 2.98
CA LEU A 72 -1.69 -13.02 3.51
C LEU A 72 -1.69 -12.99 5.04
N ALA A 73 -2.29 -11.95 5.64
CA ALA A 73 -2.38 -11.80 7.09
C ALA A 73 -3.13 -12.98 7.72
N ARG A 74 -4.25 -13.42 7.13
CA ARG A 74 -4.98 -14.61 7.60
C ARG A 74 -4.14 -15.88 7.56
N ARG A 75 -3.22 -16.03 6.61
CA ARG A 75 -2.34 -17.21 6.52
C ARG A 75 -1.16 -17.15 7.48
N ILE A 76 -0.61 -15.95 7.71
CA ILE A 76 0.58 -15.76 8.57
C ILE A 76 0.21 -15.81 10.05
N PHE A 77 -0.91 -15.21 10.43
CA PHE A 77 -1.33 -15.05 11.83
C PHE A 77 -2.45 -16.01 12.24
N GLN A 78 -2.55 -17.13 11.53
CA GLN A 78 -3.47 -18.22 11.85
C GLN A 78 -3.05 -18.97 13.11
#